data_AF-A0A8S1NRY6-F1
#
_entry.id   AF-A0A8S1NRY6-F1
#
_cell.length_a   1.000
_cell.length_b   1.000
_cell.length_c   1.000
_cell.angle_alpha   90.00
_cell.angle_beta   90.00
_cell.angle_gamma   90.00
#
_symmetry.space_group_name_H-M   'P 1'
#
loop_
_entity.id
_entity.type
_entity.pdbx_description
1 polymer ?
#
loop_
_entity_poly.entity_id
_entity_poly.type
_entity_poly.pdbx_seq_one_letter_code
_entity_poly.pdbx_strand_id
1 'polypeptide(L)'
;MNRFQKWEFCLGIYENRADINEQRQKKYDEYSKLKMNVKTTEDDKNEIMKDINRTYQEMGSFHLEQNKNIMCNVLLLWCSQSLSYRQGMNEIVGVIFYTHVQSFQDCQEQNATKIENDIYWVFKTIMDEGDHKQNFNYSSQMPIDRISLIRYIKDLTMNKLKYVDEQLFQIFEQNQISTEIFLMKWIKV
;
A
#
# COMPACT_ATOMS: atom_id res chain seq x y z
N MET A 1 4.02 18.54 14.51
CA MET A 1 3.31 17.53 13.69
C MET A 1 4.31 16.88 12.76
N ASN A 2 4.59 15.60 12.98
CA ASN A 2 5.57 14.86 12.19
C ASN A 2 5.02 14.50 10.78
N ARG A 3 5.85 13.90 9.92
CA ARG A 3 5.46 13.59 8.54
C ARG A 3 4.30 12.61 8.49
N PHE A 4 4.29 11.60 9.36
CA PHE A 4 3.23 10.61 9.44
C PHE A 4 1.88 11.24 9.82
N GLN A 5 1.86 12.10 10.84
CA GLN A 5 0.65 12.83 11.23
C GLN A 5 0.09 13.71 10.10
N LYS A 6 0.97 14.31 9.27
CA LYS A 6 0.51 15.04 8.08
C LYS A 6 -0.25 14.13 7.12
N TRP A 7 0.19 12.90 6.92
CA TRP A 7 -0.52 11.94 6.07
C TRP A 7 -1.88 11.59 6.66
N GLU A 8 -1.94 11.33 7.96
CA GLU A 8 -3.22 11.03 8.64
C GLU A 8 -4.26 12.13 8.42
N PHE A 9 -3.86 13.41 8.44
CA PHE A 9 -4.77 14.53 8.14
C PHE A 9 -5.06 14.70 6.65
N CYS A 10 -4.07 14.56 5.77
CA CYS A 10 -4.27 14.73 4.33
C CYS A 10 -5.20 13.64 3.75
N LEU A 11 -5.15 12.44 4.32
CA LEU A 11 -6.00 11.30 3.97
C LEU A 11 -7.35 11.32 4.71
N GLY A 12 -7.68 12.38 5.45
CA GLY A 12 -8.96 12.49 6.15
C GLY A 12 -9.20 11.42 7.23
N ILE A 13 -8.15 10.78 7.75
CA ILE A 13 -8.29 9.77 8.83
C ILE A 13 -8.74 10.44 10.13
N TYR A 14 -8.27 11.68 10.35
CA TYR A 14 -8.70 12.53 11.45
C TYR A 14 -9.25 13.85 10.91
N GLU A 15 -10.41 14.25 11.41
CA GLU A 15 -11.14 15.42 10.92
C GLU A 15 -10.65 16.72 11.58
N ASN A 16 -10.33 16.66 12.88
CA ASN A 16 -9.94 17.83 13.66
C ASN A 16 -8.70 17.56 14.52
N ARG A 17 -7.86 18.58 14.66
CA ARG A 17 -6.66 18.57 15.51
C ARG A 17 -6.99 18.68 17.00
N ALA A 18 -8.11 19.33 17.37
CA ALA A 18 -8.48 19.54 18.77
C ALA A 18 -8.68 18.22 19.52
N ASP A 19 -9.25 17.21 18.85
CA ASP A 19 -9.66 15.94 19.47
C ASP A 19 -8.82 14.76 18.95
N ILE A 20 -7.57 15.01 18.52
CA ILE A 20 -6.75 14.00 17.84
C ILE A 20 -6.49 12.77 18.71
N ASN A 21 -6.29 12.95 20.02
CA ASN A 21 -6.02 11.85 20.93
C ASN A 21 -7.23 10.93 21.11
N GLU A 22 -8.44 11.51 21.19
CA GLU A 22 -9.68 10.74 21.27
C GLU A 22 -9.94 9.98 19.97
N GLN A 23 -9.76 10.64 18.82
CA GLN A 23 -9.90 10.01 17.51
C GLN A 23 -8.89 8.86 17.33
N ARG A 24 -7.63 9.05 17.75
CA ARG A 24 -6.60 8.01 17.76
C ARG A 24 -6.97 6.83 18.64
N GLN A 25 -7.49 7.09 19.85
CA GLN A 25 -7.93 6.02 20.75
C GLN A 25 -9.09 5.23 20.16
N LYS A 26 -10.09 5.92 19.58
CA LYS A 26 -11.21 5.28 18.89
C LYS A 26 -10.74 4.37 17.75
N LYS A 27 -9.79 4.85 16.95
CA LYS A 27 -9.18 4.07 15.85
C LYS A 27 -8.39 2.86 16.35
N TYR A 28 -7.67 3.01 17.47
CA TYR A 28 -6.98 1.91 18.13
C TYR A 28 -7.94 0.83 18.66
N ASP A 29 -9.04 1.23 19.27
CA ASP A 29 -10.06 0.31 19.77
C ASP A 29 -10.76 -0.43 18.63
N GLU A 30 -11.04 0.28 17.53
CA GLU A 30 -11.58 -0.30 16.29
C GLU A 30 -10.60 -1.33 15.70
N TYR A 31 -9.32 -0.96 15.55
CA TYR A 31 -8.27 -1.84 15.06
C TYR A 31 -8.12 -3.10 15.92
N SER A 32 -8.13 -2.95 17.24
CA SER A 32 -8.01 -4.06 18.18
C SER A 32 -9.16 -5.06 18.03
N LYS A 33 -10.39 -4.58 17.85
CA LYS A 33 -11.57 -5.43 17.56
C LYS A 33 -11.44 -6.15 16.23
N LEU A 34 -10.94 -5.47 15.20
CA LEU A 34 -10.72 -6.09 13.89
C LEU A 34 -9.65 -7.18 13.96
N LYS A 35 -8.53 -6.91 14.65
CA LYS A 35 -7.42 -7.83 14.83
C LYS A 35 -7.83 -9.13 15.53
N MET A 36 -8.76 -9.07 16.49
CA MET A 36 -9.30 -10.28 17.16
C MET A 36 -10.09 -11.20 16.23
N ASN A 37 -10.61 -10.67 15.12
CA ASN A 37 -11.47 -11.40 14.19
C ASN A 37 -10.74 -11.81 12.89
N VAL A 38 -9.41 -11.68 12.85
CA VAL A 38 -8.61 -12.04 11.68
C VAL A 38 -8.72 -13.53 11.42
N LYS A 39 -9.22 -13.89 10.24
CA LYS A 39 -9.24 -15.25 9.72
C LYS A 39 -8.27 -15.31 8.54
N THR A 40 -7.02 -15.67 8.81
CA THR A 40 -5.98 -15.87 7.79
C THR A 40 -5.33 -17.23 7.99
N THR A 41 -4.85 -17.82 6.90
CA THR A 41 -4.12 -19.08 6.93
C THR A 41 -2.63 -18.84 7.12
N GLU A 42 -1.88 -19.87 7.55
CA GLU A 42 -0.42 -19.80 7.58
C GLU A 42 0.15 -19.63 6.16
N ASP A 43 -0.57 -20.11 5.14
CA ASP A 43 -0.21 -19.94 3.74
C ASP A 43 -0.26 -18.46 3.31
N ASP A 44 -1.30 -17.71 3.70
CA ASP A 44 -1.40 -16.26 3.44
C ASP A 44 -0.22 -15.51 4.04
N LYS A 45 0.13 -15.86 5.29
CA LYS A 45 1.27 -15.27 5.99
C LYS A 45 2.59 -15.59 5.30
N ASN A 46 2.78 -16.83 4.85
CA ASN A 46 3.97 -17.24 4.12
C ASN A 46 4.10 -16.53 2.76
N GLU A 47 3.00 -16.33 2.05
CA GLU A 47 2.99 -15.58 0.78
C GLU A 47 3.39 -14.12 1.00
N ILE A 48 2.76 -13.46 1.97
CA ILE A 48 3.09 -12.07 2.34
C ILE A 48 4.54 -11.95 2.79
N MET A 49 5.01 -12.88 3.62
CA MET A 49 6.36 -12.80 4.18
C MET A 49 7.46 -12.97 3.13
N LYS A 50 7.21 -13.75 2.06
CA LYS A 50 8.12 -13.82 0.90
C LYS A 50 8.34 -12.46 0.27
N ASP A 51 7.32 -11.61 0.19
CA ASP A 51 7.43 -10.28 -0.38
C ASP A 51 8.03 -9.26 0.59
N ILE A 52 7.65 -9.33 1.86
CA ILE A 52 8.23 -8.49 2.92
C ILE A 52 9.75 -8.70 3.02
N ASN A 53 10.23 -9.93 2.95
CA ASN A 53 11.66 -10.25 3.02
C ASN A 53 12.49 -9.65 1.87
N ARG A 54 11.87 -9.19 0.79
CA ARG A 54 12.53 -8.50 -0.34
C ARG A 54 12.19 -7.01 -0.40
N THR A 55 11.33 -6.53 0.49
CA THR A 55 10.87 -5.13 0.52
C THR A 55 11.95 -4.24 1.15
N TYR A 56 12.46 -3.28 0.38
CA TYR A 56 13.42 -2.23 0.81
C TYR A 56 14.57 -2.73 1.69
N GLN A 57 15.15 -3.89 1.36
CA GLN A 57 16.22 -4.53 2.15
C GLN A 57 17.52 -3.72 2.16
N GLU A 58 17.67 -2.69 1.35
CA GLU A 58 18.76 -1.73 1.47
C GLU A 58 18.67 -0.87 2.75
N MET A 59 17.52 -0.85 3.42
CA MET A 59 17.25 -0.04 4.60
C MET A 59 17.35 -0.86 5.90
N GLY A 60 18.20 -0.43 6.85
CA GLY A 60 18.46 -1.14 8.11
C GLY A 60 17.20 -1.53 8.90
N SER A 61 16.19 -0.65 8.95
CA SER A 61 14.93 -0.89 9.67
C SER A 61 14.09 -2.04 9.09
N PHE A 62 14.24 -2.38 7.81
CA PHE A 62 13.46 -3.44 7.14
C PHE A 62 14.04 -4.85 7.36
N HIS A 63 15.24 -4.95 7.96
CA HIS A 63 15.84 -6.23 8.32
C HIS A 63 15.31 -6.78 9.64
N LEU A 64 14.79 -5.92 10.51
CA LEU A 64 14.35 -6.30 11.85
C LEU A 64 13.07 -7.14 11.77
N GLU A 65 13.10 -8.35 12.33
CA GLU A 65 11.96 -9.27 12.33
C GLU A 65 10.70 -8.67 12.97
N GLN A 66 10.85 -7.86 14.01
CA GLN A 66 9.72 -7.13 14.61
C GLN A 66 9.02 -6.22 13.58
N ASN A 67 9.78 -5.52 12.74
CA ASN A 67 9.25 -4.60 11.75
C ASN A 67 8.61 -5.35 10.57
N LYS A 68 9.21 -6.48 10.16
CA LYS A 68 8.59 -7.39 9.18
C LYS A 68 7.26 -7.92 9.67
N ASN A 69 7.18 -8.31 10.95
CA ASN A 69 5.94 -8.78 11.57
C ASN A 69 4.87 -7.69 11.63
N ILE A 70 5.24 -6.43 11.93
CA ILE A 70 4.30 -5.30 11.87
C ILE A 70 3.70 -5.16 10.47
N MET A 71 4.55 -5.11 9.44
CA MET A 71 4.08 -5.00 8.05
C MET A 71 3.22 -6.20 7.63
N CYS A 72 3.61 -7.41 8.05
CA CYS A 72 2.87 -8.64 7.77
C CYS A 72 1.47 -8.62 8.42
N ASN A 73 1.39 -8.22 9.69
CA ASN A 73 0.13 -8.15 10.43
C ASN A 73 -0.84 -7.13 9.81
N VAL A 74 -0.34 -5.99 9.35
CA VAL A 74 -1.14 -4.99 8.62
C VAL A 74 -1.76 -5.60 7.35
N LEU A 75 -0.95 -6.29 6.54
CA LEU A 75 -1.40 -6.92 5.30
C LEU A 75 -2.37 -8.07 5.57
N LEU A 76 -2.09 -8.93 6.55
CA LEU A 76 -2.98 -10.01 6.95
C LEU A 76 -4.35 -9.49 7.39
N LEU A 77 -4.37 -8.43 8.20
CA LEU A 77 -5.61 -7.83 8.65
C LEU A 77 -6.41 -7.29 7.46
N TRP A 78 -5.78 -6.54 6.55
CA TRP A 78 -6.43 -6.08 5.33
C TRP A 78 -7.02 -7.23 4.52
N CYS A 79 -6.24 -8.30 4.33
CA CYS A 79 -6.66 -9.45 3.54
C CYS A 79 -7.86 -10.18 4.15
N SER A 80 -7.97 -10.19 5.48
CA SER A 80 -9.12 -10.77 6.16
C SER A 80 -10.43 -9.97 6.00
N GLN A 81 -10.34 -8.68 5.66
CA GLN A 81 -11.49 -7.77 5.62
C GLN A 81 -11.95 -7.41 4.21
N SER A 82 -11.08 -7.50 3.20
CA SER A 82 -11.37 -6.99 1.86
C SER A 82 -10.96 -7.93 0.75
N LEU A 83 -9.71 -7.85 0.29
CA LEU A 83 -9.19 -8.57 -0.87
C LEU A 83 -8.04 -9.47 -0.46
N SER A 84 -7.86 -10.60 -1.15
CA SER A 84 -6.67 -11.43 -1.00
C SER A 84 -5.39 -10.62 -1.28
N TYR A 85 -4.30 -11.06 -0.66
CA TYR A 85 -2.99 -10.45 -0.85
C TYR A 85 -2.58 -10.43 -2.33
N ARG A 86 -1.90 -9.35 -2.74
CA ARG A 86 -1.29 -9.23 -4.07
C ARG A 86 0.10 -8.61 -3.94
N GLN A 87 1.05 -9.19 -4.67
CA GLN A 87 2.40 -8.62 -4.80
C GLN A 87 2.33 -7.16 -5.26
N GLY A 88 3.07 -6.28 -4.56
CA GLY A 88 3.01 -4.82 -4.70
C GLY A 88 2.40 -4.15 -3.47
N MET A 89 1.43 -4.79 -2.79
CA MET A 89 0.86 -4.24 -1.54
C MET A 89 1.93 -4.10 -0.43
N ASN A 90 2.92 -4.99 -0.42
CA ASN A 90 4.09 -4.93 0.46
C ASN A 90 4.91 -3.65 0.27
N GLU A 91 5.04 -3.14 -0.96
CA GLU A 91 5.79 -1.93 -1.26
C GLU A 91 5.04 -0.70 -0.72
N ILE A 92 3.71 -0.64 -0.90
CA ILE A 92 2.85 0.41 -0.33
C ILE A 92 2.97 0.43 1.20
N VAL A 93 2.77 -0.72 1.86
CA VAL A 93 2.94 -0.83 3.32
C VAL A 93 4.35 -0.44 3.75
N GLY A 94 5.37 -0.82 2.99
CA GLY A 94 6.75 -0.46 3.26
C GLY A 94 6.98 1.06 3.29
N VAL A 95 6.43 1.81 2.33
CA VAL A 95 6.55 3.28 2.30
C VAL A 95 5.85 3.93 3.50
N ILE A 96 4.66 3.43 3.87
CA ILE A 96 3.91 3.91 5.04
C ILE A 96 4.69 3.63 6.32
N PHE A 97 5.18 2.39 6.47
CA PHE A 97 6.00 1.96 7.60
C PHE A 97 7.27 2.81 7.74
N TYR A 98 8.00 3.02 6.65
CA TYR A 98 9.19 3.87 6.67
C TYR A 98 8.86 5.29 7.13
N THR A 99 7.78 5.87 6.61
CA THR A 99 7.33 7.21 7.00
C THR A 99 6.96 7.28 8.48
N HIS A 100 6.35 6.22 9.03
CA HIS A 100 6.06 6.08 10.46
C HIS A 100 7.35 6.06 11.27
N VAL A 101 8.26 5.12 10.99
CA VAL A 101 9.53 4.96 11.73
C VAL A 101 10.34 6.25 11.72
N GLN A 102 10.49 6.92 10.56
CA GLN A 102 11.22 8.18 10.46
C GLN A 102 10.57 9.31 11.28
N SER A 103 9.24 9.28 11.43
CA SER A 103 8.49 10.29 12.17
C SER A 103 8.53 10.13 13.69
N PHE A 104 9.00 8.98 14.17
CA PHE A 104 8.98 8.59 15.58
C PHE A 104 10.33 8.00 16.04
N GLN A 105 11.45 8.29 15.34
CA GLN A 105 12.78 7.76 15.69
C GLN A 105 13.20 8.08 17.13
N ASP A 106 12.78 9.24 17.65
CA ASP A 106 13.08 9.68 19.03
C ASP A 106 12.03 9.21 20.05
N CYS A 107 10.94 8.61 19.60
CA CYS A 107 9.88 8.11 20.46
C CYS A 107 10.16 6.65 20.82
N GLN A 108 10.32 6.38 22.13
CA GLN A 108 10.41 5.02 22.71
C GLN A 108 9.08 4.24 22.61
N GLU A 109 8.18 4.59 21.68
CA GLU A 109 6.88 3.93 21.52
C GLU A 109 7.09 2.55 20.89
N GLN A 110 7.37 1.56 21.75
CA GLN A 110 7.66 0.17 21.35
C GLN A 110 6.40 -0.69 21.17
N ASN A 111 5.20 -0.11 21.34
CA ASN A 111 3.96 -0.89 21.23
C ASN A 111 3.65 -1.20 19.76
N ALA A 112 4.06 -2.39 19.33
CA ALA A 112 3.87 -2.89 17.97
C ALA A 112 2.40 -2.78 17.52
N THR A 113 1.43 -3.10 18.38
CA THR A 113 -0.01 -3.02 18.05
C THR A 113 -0.45 -1.59 17.72
N LYS A 114 0.13 -0.58 18.38
CA LYS A 114 -0.19 0.82 18.09
C LYS A 114 0.43 1.28 16.77
N ILE A 115 1.66 0.82 16.47
CA ILE A 115 2.31 1.07 15.18
C ILE A 115 1.50 0.41 14.06
N GLU A 116 1.10 -0.85 14.24
CA GLU A 116 0.26 -1.57 13.28
C GLU A 116 -1.08 -0.87 13.05
N ASN A 117 -1.73 -0.36 14.10
CA ASN A 117 -2.96 0.44 13.99
C ASN A 117 -2.75 1.67 13.09
N ASP A 118 -1.73 2.47 13.40
CA ASP A 118 -1.45 3.72 12.69
C ASP A 118 -1.21 3.46 11.20
N ILE A 119 -0.36 2.45 10.90
CA ILE A 119 -0.05 2.05 9.52
C ILE A 119 -1.28 1.47 8.82
N TYR A 120 -2.07 0.64 9.51
CA TYR A 120 -3.24 0.00 8.94
C TYR A 120 -4.27 1.00 8.45
N TRP A 121 -4.59 2.04 9.21
CA TRP A 121 -5.58 3.03 8.77
C TRP A 121 -5.11 3.83 7.56
N VAL A 122 -3.83 4.23 7.53
CA VAL A 122 -3.25 4.89 6.35
C VAL A 122 -3.30 3.97 5.13
N PHE A 123 -2.88 2.71 5.29
CA PHE A 123 -2.92 1.73 4.21
C PHE A 123 -4.35 1.49 3.72
N LYS A 124 -5.28 1.24 4.63
CA LYS A 124 -6.70 1.01 4.34
C LYS A 124 -7.29 2.18 3.55
N THR A 125 -7.03 3.42 3.97
CA THR A 125 -7.54 4.61 3.28
C THR A 125 -6.96 4.73 1.87
N ILE A 126 -5.64 4.54 1.69
CA ILE A 126 -5.02 4.56 0.35
C ILE A 126 -5.63 3.49 -0.57
N MET A 127 -5.85 2.29 -0.03
CA MET A 127 -6.44 1.18 -0.78
C MET A 127 -7.92 1.40 -1.08
N ASP A 128 -8.65 2.09 -0.20
CA ASP A 128 -10.09 2.40 -0.35
C ASP A 128 -10.35 3.60 -1.27
N GLU A 129 -9.52 4.65 -1.22
CA GLU A 129 -9.70 5.91 -1.97
C GLU A 129 -9.13 5.87 -3.38
N GLY A 130 -8.10 5.05 -3.61
CA GLY A 130 -7.56 4.89 -4.95
C GLY A 130 -8.39 3.94 -5.82
N ASP A 131 -8.27 4.10 -7.14
CA ASP A 131 -8.54 3.02 -8.11
C ASP A 131 -7.66 1.77 -7.82
N HIS A 132 -6.77 1.81 -6.82
CA HIS A 132 -5.99 0.69 -6.32
C HIS A 132 -6.83 -0.54 -5.97
N LYS A 133 -8.03 -0.39 -5.41
CA LYS A 133 -8.95 -1.52 -5.25
C LYS A 133 -9.23 -2.21 -6.58
N GLN A 134 -9.46 -1.46 -7.66
CA GLN A 134 -9.64 -2.03 -9.01
C GLN A 134 -8.31 -2.55 -9.58
N ASN A 135 -7.19 -1.88 -9.32
CA ASN A 135 -5.87 -2.28 -9.81
C ASN A 135 -5.33 -3.55 -9.13
N PHE A 136 -5.86 -3.94 -7.96
CA PHE A 136 -5.50 -5.16 -7.23
C PHE A 136 -6.63 -6.20 -7.18
N ASN A 137 -7.87 -5.83 -7.45
CA ASN A 137 -8.99 -6.75 -7.61
C ASN A 137 -8.89 -7.46 -8.96
N TYR A 138 -7.91 -8.35 -9.09
CA TYR A 138 -7.93 -9.39 -10.11
C TYR A 138 -8.69 -10.56 -9.50
N SER A 139 -9.92 -10.84 -9.91
CA SER A 139 -10.47 -12.15 -9.57
C SER A 139 -9.62 -13.21 -10.28
N SER A 140 -9.26 -14.29 -9.60
CA SER A 140 -8.53 -15.43 -10.21
C SER A 140 -9.36 -16.11 -11.33
N GLN A 141 -10.59 -15.66 -11.56
CA GLN A 141 -11.57 -16.25 -12.48
C GLN A 141 -11.95 -15.34 -13.65
N MET A 142 -11.45 -14.11 -13.79
CA MET A 142 -11.77 -13.27 -14.95
C MET A 142 -10.55 -12.56 -15.56
N PRO A 143 -10.27 -12.73 -16.87
CA PRO A 143 -9.31 -11.94 -17.65
C PRO A 143 -9.61 -10.42 -17.69
N ILE A 144 -10.77 -10.00 -17.20
CA ILE A 144 -11.40 -8.70 -17.45
C ILE A 144 -10.68 -7.55 -16.69
N ASP A 145 -10.06 -7.80 -15.55
CA ASP A 145 -9.42 -6.73 -14.75
C ASP A 145 -8.00 -6.39 -15.20
N ARG A 146 -7.25 -7.36 -15.75
CA ARG A 146 -6.00 -7.05 -16.49
C ARG A 146 -6.30 -6.19 -17.72
N ILE A 147 -7.43 -6.44 -18.37
CA ILE A 147 -7.84 -5.65 -19.54
C ILE A 147 -8.09 -4.20 -19.15
N SER A 148 -8.68 -3.94 -17.97
CA SER A 148 -8.90 -2.57 -17.49
C SER A 148 -7.59 -1.80 -17.26
N LEU A 149 -6.61 -2.41 -16.58
CA LEU A 149 -5.30 -1.76 -16.36
C LEU A 149 -4.50 -1.61 -17.66
N ILE A 150 -4.49 -2.63 -18.51
CA ILE A 150 -3.84 -2.54 -19.84
C ILE A 150 -4.52 -1.47 -20.69
N ARG A 151 -5.85 -1.36 -20.63
CA ARG A 151 -6.60 -0.31 -21.33
C ARG A 151 -6.25 1.07 -20.79
N TYR A 152 -6.12 1.22 -19.48
CA TYR A 152 -5.69 2.47 -18.85
C TYR A 152 -4.26 2.84 -19.26
N ILE A 153 -3.33 1.87 -19.29
CA ILE A 153 -1.96 2.08 -19.78
C ILE A 153 -1.96 2.50 -21.26
N LYS A 154 -2.73 1.82 -22.10
CA LYS A 154 -2.86 2.17 -23.52
C LYS A 154 -3.47 3.55 -23.70
N ASP A 155 -4.45 3.93 -22.88
CA ASP A 155 -5.02 5.28 -22.88
C ASP A 155 -3.97 6.33 -22.50
N LEU A 156 -3.21 6.10 -21.43
CA LEU A 156 -2.09 6.99 -21.05
C LEU A 156 -1.08 7.15 -22.19
N THR A 157 -0.70 6.06 -22.83
CA THR A 157 0.30 6.08 -23.91
C THR A 157 -0.24 6.75 -25.17
N MET A 158 -1.45 6.37 -25.62
CA MET A 158 -2.01 6.87 -26.88
C MET A 158 -2.60 8.28 -26.75
N ASN A 159 -3.17 8.61 -25.60
CA ASN A 159 -3.93 9.85 -25.40
C ASN A 159 -3.25 10.87 -24.49
N LYS A 160 -2.22 10.50 -23.72
CA LYS A 160 -1.43 11.48 -22.95
C LYS A 160 -0.02 11.64 -23.50
N LEU A 161 0.75 10.55 -23.59
CA LEU A 161 2.14 10.65 -24.05
C LEU A 161 2.23 11.22 -25.46
N LYS A 162 1.41 10.72 -26.39
CA LYS A 162 1.38 11.23 -27.77
C LYS A 162 1.16 12.74 -27.88
N TYR A 163 0.33 13.32 -27.01
CA TYR A 163 -0.01 14.75 -27.06
C TYR A 163 0.99 15.62 -26.31
N VAL A 164 1.60 15.10 -25.23
CA VAL A 164 2.57 15.84 -24.42
C VAL A 164 3.97 15.78 -25.02
N ASP A 165 4.36 14.62 -25.57
CA ASP A 165 5.68 14.37 -26.16
C ASP A 165 5.56 13.39 -27.33
N GLU A 166 5.22 13.94 -28.50
CA GLU A 166 5.06 13.17 -29.73
C GLU A 166 6.37 12.49 -30.18
N GLN A 167 7.53 13.12 -29.93
CA GLN A 167 8.83 12.57 -30.32
C GLN A 167 9.12 11.29 -29.55
N LEU A 168 8.92 11.31 -28.23
CA LEU A 168 9.08 10.11 -27.41
C LEU A 168 8.09 9.01 -27.79
N PHE A 169 6.83 9.38 -28.07
CA PHE A 169 5.82 8.43 -28.54
C PHE A 169 6.25 7.75 -29.85
N GLN A 170 6.73 8.51 -30.83
CA GLN A 170 7.21 7.96 -32.11
C GLN A 170 8.41 7.03 -31.93
N ILE A 171 9.34 7.36 -31.02
CA ILE A 171 10.46 6.47 -30.68
C ILE A 171 9.95 5.15 -30.11
N PHE A 172 8.94 5.16 -29.24
CA PHE A 172 8.36 3.94 -28.70
C PHE A 172 7.71 3.09 -29.79
N GLU A 173 6.91 3.69 -30.68
CA GLU A 173 6.28 2.99 -31.80
C GLU A 173 7.32 2.39 -32.77
N GLN A 174 8.32 3.18 -33.18
CA GLN A 174 9.37 2.74 -34.11
C GLN A 174 10.19 1.58 -33.56
N ASN A 175 10.48 1.60 -32.27
CA ASN A 175 11.26 0.55 -31.59
C ASN A 175 10.39 -0.57 -31.02
N GLN A 176 9.07 -0.55 -31.25
CA GLN A 176 8.11 -1.53 -30.71
C GLN A 176 8.18 -1.68 -29.18
N ILE A 177 8.42 -0.55 -28.49
CA ILE A 177 8.49 -0.50 -27.04
C ILE A 177 7.07 -0.43 -26.49
N SER A 178 6.57 -1.57 -26.00
CA SER A 178 5.30 -1.66 -25.30
C SER A 178 5.42 -1.01 -23.92
N THR A 179 4.67 0.07 -23.71
CA THR A 179 4.65 0.80 -22.44
C THR A 179 4.15 -0.03 -21.26
N GLU A 180 3.37 -1.08 -21.53
CA GLU A 180 2.94 -2.07 -20.54
C GLU A 180 4.12 -2.72 -19.80
N ILE A 181 5.27 -2.88 -20.47
CA ILE A 181 6.47 -3.52 -19.90
C ILE A 181 6.94 -2.79 -18.63
N PHE A 182 6.81 -1.46 -18.58
CA PHE A 182 7.27 -0.66 -17.43
C PHE A 182 6.12 0.01 -16.67
N LEU A 183 5.07 0.48 -17.35
CA LEU A 183 3.94 1.15 -16.69
C LEU A 183 3.09 0.21 -15.83
N MET A 184 3.03 -1.09 -16.16
CA MET A 184 2.36 -2.06 -15.28
C MET A 184 3.03 -2.12 -13.90
N LYS A 185 4.36 -1.97 -13.84
CA LYS A 185 5.07 -1.89 -12.56
C LYS A 185 4.79 -0.56 -11.88
N TRP A 186 4.86 0.54 -12.60
CA TRP A 186 4.74 1.88 -11.99
C TRP A 186 3.33 2.20 -11.48
N ILE A 187 2.28 1.65 -12.08
CA ILE A 187 0.89 1.93 -11.69
C ILE A 187 0.40 0.96 -10.60
N LYS A 188 1.00 -0.24 -10.53
CA LYS A 188 0.67 -1.22 -9.49
C LYS A 188 1.31 -0.89 -8.14
N VAL A 189 2.33 -0.03 -8.11
CA VAL A 189 3.06 0.40 -6.91
C VAL A 189 2.56 1.77 -6.49
#